data_AF-A0A2M7D7Y8-F1
#
_entry.id   AF-A0A2M7D7Y8-F1
#
_cell.length_a   1.000
_cell.length_b   1.000
_cell.length_c   1.000
_cell.angle_alpha   90.00
_cell.angle_beta   90.00
_cell.angle_gamma   90.00
#
_symmetry.space_group_name_H-M   'P 1'
#
loop_
_entity.id
_entity.type
_entity.pdbx_description
1 polymer ?
#
loop_
_entity_poly.entity_id
_entity_poly.type
_entity_poly.pdbx_seq_one_letter_code
_entity_poly.pdbx_strand_id
1 'polypeptide(L)'
;MDTKTTLPISEARKKIFKIAEMVQKPATHYTLTEKGKPKAVIMSAEEFESWQETLEVMRDFPDLDKTIKEVDRDVRTGKYKKYPTLEKVLAEYGFISADKSKIKYGVSNKVRTRGKKRTGKNS
;
A
#
# COMPACT_ATOMS: atom_id res chain seq x y z
N MET A 1 -12.25 23.50 -10.50
CA MET A 1 -11.68 22.64 -11.56
C MET A 1 -10.34 23.22 -11.96
N ASP A 2 -9.29 22.40 -11.97
CA ASP A 2 -8.01 22.83 -12.52
C ASP A 2 -8.17 23.00 -14.04
N THR A 3 -7.93 24.21 -14.52
CA THR A 3 -8.04 24.56 -15.94
C THR A 3 -6.94 23.91 -16.77
N LYS A 4 -5.82 23.47 -16.16
CA LYS A 4 -4.73 22.79 -16.86
C LYS A 4 -5.04 21.34 -17.21
N THR A 5 -5.85 20.68 -16.39
CA THR A 5 -6.24 19.27 -16.60
C THR A 5 -7.64 19.12 -17.18
N THR A 6 -8.33 20.23 -17.44
CA THR A 6 -9.63 20.23 -18.11
C THR A 6 -9.47 20.57 -19.58
N LEU A 7 -9.89 19.68 -20.47
CA LEU A 7 -9.74 19.87 -21.91
C LEU A 7 -10.96 19.41 -22.70
N PRO A 8 -11.24 20.03 -23.86
CA PRO A 8 -12.20 19.50 -24.81
C PRO A 8 -11.82 18.10 -25.30
N ILE A 9 -12.80 17.23 -25.52
CA ILE A 9 -12.59 15.88 -26.09
C ILE A 9 -11.81 15.95 -27.41
N SER A 10 -12.05 16.97 -28.24
CA SER A 10 -11.34 17.18 -29.51
C SER A 10 -9.84 17.41 -29.32
N GLU A 11 -9.44 18.15 -28.29
CA GLU A 11 -8.03 18.37 -27.93
C GLU A 11 -7.41 17.13 -27.29
N ALA A 12 -8.18 16.42 -26.46
CA ALA A 12 -7.72 15.20 -25.82
C ALA A 12 -7.38 14.11 -26.84
N ARG A 13 -8.25 13.95 -27.86
CA ARG A 13 -8.04 12.98 -28.94
C ARG A 13 -6.69 13.15 -29.63
N LYS A 14 -6.28 14.40 -29.89
CA LYS A 14 -4.99 14.71 -30.54
C LYS A 14 -3.78 14.38 -29.66
N LYS A 15 -3.95 14.34 -28.33
CA LYS A 15 -2.88 14.23 -27.33
C LYS A 15 -3.02 12.98 -26.46
N ILE A 16 -3.80 11.98 -26.89
CA ILE A 16 -4.24 10.87 -26.03
C ILE A 16 -3.07 10.06 -25.45
N PHE A 17 -2.03 9.80 -26.25
CA PHE A 17 -0.83 9.09 -25.77
C PHE A 17 -0.06 9.88 -24.71
N LYS A 18 0.07 11.20 -24.90
CA LYS A 18 0.70 12.08 -23.90
C LYS A 18 -0.12 12.14 -22.62
N ILE A 19 -1.45 12.20 -22.73
CA ILE A 19 -2.34 12.16 -21.57
C ILE A 19 -2.17 10.84 -20.81
N ALA A 20 -2.14 9.71 -21.53
CA ALA A 20 -1.93 8.39 -20.93
C ALA A 20 -0.59 8.28 -20.18
N GLU A 21 0.48 8.90 -20.68
CA GLU A 21 1.77 8.98 -19.98
C GLU A 21 1.70 9.91 -18.76
N MET A 22 1.04 11.06 -18.87
CA MET A 22 0.95 12.04 -17.79
C MET A 22 0.14 11.53 -16.59
N VAL A 23 -0.93 10.76 -16.82
CA VAL A 23 -1.76 10.20 -15.74
C VAL A 23 -1.08 9.06 -14.97
N GLN A 24 0.07 8.55 -15.43
CA GLN A 24 0.86 7.59 -14.64
C GLN A 24 1.44 8.22 -13.37
N LYS A 25 1.50 9.56 -13.30
CA LYS A 25 1.92 10.25 -12.08
C LYS A 25 0.79 10.17 -11.04
N PRO A 26 1.10 9.85 -9.78
CA PRO A 26 0.10 9.79 -8.72
C PRO A 26 -0.75 11.07 -8.65
N ALA A 27 -2.03 10.90 -8.30
CA ALA A 27 -2.99 12.01 -8.17
C ALA A 27 -3.18 12.88 -9.44
N THR A 28 -2.80 12.38 -10.62
CA THR A 28 -2.98 13.10 -11.89
C THR A 28 -4.16 12.54 -12.68
N HIS A 29 -5.16 13.39 -12.94
CA HIS A 29 -6.31 13.04 -13.78
C HIS A 29 -6.67 14.20 -14.70
N TYR A 30 -7.30 13.89 -15.84
CA TYR A 30 -7.78 14.85 -16.82
C TYR A 30 -9.30 14.80 -16.94
N THR A 31 -9.95 15.96 -16.92
CA THR A 31 -11.39 16.08 -17.15
C THR A 31 -11.66 16.43 -18.61
N LEU A 32 -12.36 15.54 -19.31
CA LEU A 32 -12.77 15.74 -20.69
C LEU A 32 -14.13 16.42 -20.76
N THR A 33 -14.22 17.44 -21.62
CA THR A 33 -15.43 18.24 -21.79
C THR A 33 -15.97 18.20 -23.21
N GLU A 34 -17.28 18.33 -23.33
CA GLU A 34 -18.00 18.56 -24.59
C GLU A 34 -18.84 19.82 -24.45
N LYS A 35 -18.64 20.80 -25.35
CA LYS A 35 -19.30 22.12 -25.27
C LYS A 35 -19.17 22.76 -23.87
N GLY A 36 -17.99 22.63 -23.26
CA GLY A 36 -17.69 23.13 -21.91
C GLY A 36 -18.27 22.31 -20.75
N LYS A 37 -19.04 21.25 -21.02
CA LYS A 37 -19.62 20.39 -19.98
C LYS A 37 -18.72 19.18 -19.73
N PRO A 38 -18.36 18.85 -18.48
CA PRO A 38 -17.63 17.64 -18.14
C PRO A 38 -18.39 16.36 -18.56
N LYS A 39 -17.67 15.40 -19.15
CA LYS A 39 -18.25 14.15 -19.66
C LYS A 39 -17.51 12.90 -19.21
N ALA A 40 -16.19 12.97 -19.09
CA ALA A 40 -15.36 11.84 -18.70
C ALA A 40 -14.14 12.32 -17.91
N VAL A 41 -13.57 11.42 -17.12
CA VAL A 41 -12.27 11.62 -16.47
C VAL A 41 -11.33 10.54 -16.97
N ILE A 42 -10.10 10.91 -17.30
CA ILE A 42 -9.01 9.98 -17.59
C ILE A 42 -8.02 10.02 -16.42
N MET A 43 -7.69 8.85 -15.89
CA MET A 43 -6.65 8.60 -14.88
C MET A 43 -5.91 7.31 -15.26
N SER A 44 -4.83 6.96 -14.56
CA SER A 44 -4.19 5.65 -14.77
C SER A 44 -5.12 4.52 -14.31
N ALA A 45 -4.94 3.33 -14.88
CA ALA A 45 -5.69 2.14 -14.46
C ALA A 45 -5.42 1.81 -12.98
N GLU A 46 -4.14 1.91 -12.56
CA GLU A 46 -3.72 1.69 -11.17
C GLU A 46 -4.41 2.65 -10.19
N GLU A 47 -4.53 3.94 -10.52
CA GLU A 47 -5.22 4.91 -9.66
C GLU A 47 -6.72 4.59 -9.57
N PHE A 48 -7.34 4.20 -10.68
CA PHE A 48 -8.75 3.81 -10.69
C PHE A 48 -9.01 2.57 -9.82
N GLU A 49 -8.17 1.53 -9.95
CA GLU A 49 -8.24 0.31 -9.14
C GLU A 49 -8.01 0.61 -7.66
N SER A 50 -7.03 1.45 -7.34
CA SER A 50 -6.75 1.91 -5.97
C SER A 50 -7.94 2.64 -5.34
N TRP A 51 -8.65 3.49 -6.10
CA TRP A 51 -9.87 4.14 -5.62
C TRP A 51 -11.02 3.15 -5.46
N GLN A 52 -11.17 2.19 -6.37
CA GLN A 52 -12.18 1.13 -6.26
C GLN A 52 -11.97 0.32 -4.96
N GLU A 53 -10.74 -0.15 -4.71
CA GLU A 53 -10.38 -0.85 -3.48
C GLU A 53 -10.68 0.02 -2.25
N THR A 54 -10.25 1.28 -2.26
CA THR A 54 -10.49 2.21 -1.15
C THR A 54 -11.99 2.36 -0.86
N LEU A 55 -12.83 2.52 -1.89
CA LEU A 55 -14.28 2.63 -1.74
C LEU A 55 -14.93 1.35 -1.24
N GLU A 56 -14.41 0.19 -1.63
CA GLU A 56 -14.85 -1.12 -1.13
C GLU A 56 -14.51 -1.29 0.35
N VAL A 57 -13.26 -1.00 0.73
CA VAL A 57 -12.82 -1.06 2.14
C VAL A 57 -13.63 -0.09 3.00
N MET A 58 -13.91 1.13 2.54
CA MET A 58 -14.74 2.08 3.28
C MET A 58 -16.19 1.61 3.44
N ARG A 59 -16.71 0.82 2.49
CA ARG A 59 -18.05 0.23 2.58
C ARG A 59 -18.10 -0.92 3.59
N ASP A 60 -17.10 -1.78 3.58
CA ASP A 60 -17.04 -2.97 4.45
C ASP A 60 -16.67 -2.60 5.89
N PHE A 61 -15.89 -1.53 6.07
CA PHE A 61 -15.41 -1.05 7.37
C PHE A 61 -15.84 0.41 7.60
N PRO A 62 -17.11 0.67 7.94
CA PRO A 62 -17.62 2.04 8.11
C PRO A 62 -16.94 2.82 9.25
N ASP A 63 -16.39 2.12 10.25
CA ASP A 63 -15.64 2.71 11.37
C ASP A 63 -14.12 2.71 11.15
N LEU A 64 -13.64 2.47 9.92
CA LEU A 64 -12.22 2.35 9.59
C LEU A 64 -11.39 3.52 10.13
N ASP A 65 -11.92 4.75 10.08
CA ASP A 65 -11.25 5.94 10.61
C ASP A 65 -10.90 5.84 12.10
N LYS A 66 -11.78 5.23 12.90
CA LYS A 66 -11.54 5.04 14.34
C LYS A 66 -10.47 3.98 14.53
N THR A 67 -10.57 2.87 13.81
CA THR A 67 -9.61 1.77 13.84
C THR A 67 -8.20 2.24 13.45
N ILE A 68 -8.07 3.02 12.38
CA ILE A 68 -6.79 3.60 11.95
C ILE A 68 -6.21 4.50 13.03
N LYS A 69 -7.01 5.40 13.63
CA LYS A 69 -6.55 6.29 14.71
C LYS A 69 -6.08 5.53 15.96
N GLU A 70 -6.77 4.45 16.30
CA GLU A 70 -6.38 3.58 17.42
C GLU A 70 -5.06 2.87 17.11
N VAL A 71 -4.93 2.30 15.92
CA VAL A 71 -3.69 1.65 15.46
C VAL A 71 -2.53 2.64 15.43
N ASP A 72 -2.71 3.85 14.90
CA ASP A 72 -1.68 4.89 14.86
C ASP A 72 -1.21 5.28 16.27
N ARG A 73 -2.16 5.41 17.21
CA ARG A 73 -1.85 5.66 18.62
C ARG A 73 -1.04 4.51 19.21
N ASP A 74 -1.40 3.28 18.91
CA ASP A 74 -0.76 2.08 19.45
C ASP A 74 0.63 1.85 18.83
N VAL A 75 0.81 2.19 17.55
CA VAL A 75 2.12 2.26 16.90
C VAL A 75 3.00 3.30 17.57
N ARG A 76 2.49 4.54 17.73
CA ARG A 76 3.23 5.65 18.34
C ARG A 76 3.61 5.40 19.80
N THR A 77 2.73 4.76 20.57
CA THR A 77 2.96 4.43 21.99
C THR A 77 3.69 3.11 22.19
N GLY A 78 3.97 2.35 21.12
CA GLY A 78 4.61 1.04 21.19
C GLY A 78 3.72 -0.09 21.73
N LYS A 79 2.43 0.17 21.95
CA LYS A 79 1.44 -0.82 22.40
C LYS A 79 1.24 -1.96 21.42
N TYR A 80 1.46 -1.73 20.12
CA TYR A 80 1.41 -2.77 19.08
C TYR A 80 2.31 -3.99 19.40
N LYS A 81 3.40 -3.80 20.16
CA LYS A 81 4.29 -4.90 20.59
C LYS A 81 3.61 -5.89 21.54
N LYS A 82 2.50 -5.50 22.15
CA LYS A 82 1.68 -6.34 23.05
C LYS A 82 0.56 -7.06 22.31
N TYR A 83 0.39 -6.82 21.00
CA TYR A 83 -0.61 -7.53 20.22
C TYR A 83 -0.32 -9.04 20.24
N PRO A 84 -1.36 -9.88 20.28
CA PRO A 84 -1.19 -11.32 20.27
C PRO A 84 -0.51 -11.74 18.96
N THR A 85 0.40 -12.71 19.04
CA THR A 85 1.03 -13.29 17.85
C THR A 85 0.00 -14.10 17.07
N LEU A 86 0.21 -14.23 15.76
CA LEU A 86 -0.67 -15.01 14.88
C LEU A 86 -0.90 -16.44 15.42
N GLU A 87 0.16 -17.11 15.89
CA GLU A 87 0.08 -18.45 16.50
C GLU A 87 -0.88 -18.49 17.70
N LYS A 88 -0.83 -17.47 18.56
CA LYS A 88 -1.67 -17.40 19.76
C LYS A 88 -3.14 -17.18 19.40
N VAL A 89 -3.41 -16.32 18.42
CA VAL A 89 -4.75 -16.06 17.90
C VAL A 89 -5.32 -17.33 17.26
N LEU A 90 -4.56 -17.98 16.37
CA LEU A 90 -5.01 -19.22 15.71
C LEU A 90 -5.26 -20.36 16.70
N ALA A 91 -4.47 -20.46 17.78
CA ALA A 91 -4.73 -21.41 18.86
C ALA A 91 -6.01 -21.09 19.64
N GLU A 92 -6.27 -19.82 19.92
CA GLU A 92 -7.50 -19.37 20.61
C GLU A 92 -8.76 -19.66 19.80
N TYR A 93 -8.71 -19.45 18.48
CA TYR A 93 -9.81 -19.78 17.55
C TYR A 93 -9.85 -21.26 17.13
N GLY A 94 -8.97 -22.12 17.68
CA GLY A 94 -8.98 -23.56 17.44
C GLY A 94 -8.47 -24.02 16.07
N PHE A 95 -7.82 -23.14 15.29
CA PHE A 95 -7.23 -23.48 14.00
C PHE A 95 -5.89 -24.24 14.13
N ILE A 96 -5.23 -24.15 15.28
CA ILE A 96 -4.00 -24.90 15.59
C ILE A 96 -4.18 -25.60 16.93
N SER A 97 -4.02 -26.91 16.96
CA SER A 97 -3.88 -27.66 18.21
C SER A 97 -2.49 -27.33 18.78
N ALA A 98 -2.43 -26.83 20.02
CA ALA A 98 -1.21 -26.40 20.69
C ALA A 98 -0.27 -27.57 21.07
N ASP A 99 -0.02 -28.50 20.15
CA ASP A 99 0.96 -29.56 20.34
C ASP A 99 2.37 -29.01 20.06
N LYS A 100 3.13 -28.92 21.14
CA LYS A 100 4.45 -28.30 21.21
C LYS A 100 5.49 -29.19 20.53
N SER A 101 5.58 -29.19 19.21
CA SER A 101 6.78 -29.68 18.53
C SER A 101 7.79 -28.54 18.35
N LYS A 102 9.03 -28.79 18.82
CA LYS A 102 10.11 -27.80 19.04
C LYS A 102 10.71 -27.25 17.73
N ILE A 103 9.97 -26.55 16.89
CA ILE A 103 10.54 -25.88 15.72
C ILE A 103 10.36 -24.37 15.86
N LYS A 104 11.44 -23.67 16.22
CA LYS A 104 11.46 -22.21 16.34
C LYS A 104 11.63 -21.60 14.95
N TYR A 105 10.53 -21.17 14.33
CA TYR A 105 10.58 -20.33 13.13
C TYR A 105 10.80 -18.86 13.53
N GLY A 106 11.99 -18.55 14.01
CA GLY A 106 12.43 -17.16 14.24
C GLY A 106 13.41 -16.73 13.15
N VAL A 107 13.17 -15.58 12.51
CA VAL A 107 14.18 -14.93 11.66
C VAL A 107 15.38 -14.59 12.55
N SER A 108 16.51 -15.22 12.28
CA SER A 108 17.74 -15.11 13.09
C SER A 108 18.32 -13.69 13.01
N ASN A 109 18.24 -12.93 14.10
CA ASN A 109 18.80 -11.57 14.23
C ASN A 109 20.31 -11.54 14.56
N LYS A 110 21.07 -12.61 14.28
CA LYS A 110 22.52 -12.61 14.48
C LYS A 110 23.22 -11.79 13.40
N VAL A 111 23.51 -10.53 13.71
CA VAL A 111 24.53 -9.74 12.99
C VAL A 111 25.86 -10.47 13.17
N ARG A 112 26.32 -11.18 12.13
CA ARG A 112 27.65 -11.79 12.11
C ARG A 112 28.69 -10.69 11.89
N THR A 113 29.43 -10.33 12.93
CA THR A 113 30.65 -9.53 12.79
C THR A 113 31.68 -10.34 11.97
N ARG A 114 32.00 -9.86 10.77
CA ARG A 114 33.01 -10.48 9.89
C ARG A 114 34.38 -10.36 10.54
N GLY A 115 34.98 -11.49 10.91
CA GLY A 115 36.34 -11.57 11.43
C GLY A 115 37.40 -11.14 10.40
N LYS A 116 38.43 -10.45 10.88
CA LYS A 116 39.54 -9.85 10.09
C LYS A 116 40.36 -10.95 9.38
N LYS A 117 40.46 -10.87 8.05
CA LYS A 117 41.20 -11.83 7.20
C LYS A 117 42.70 -11.74 7.50
N ARG A 118 43.31 -12.82 8.02
CA ARG A 118 44.78 -12.91 8.19
C ARG A 118 45.43 -13.15 6.82
N THR A 119 46.28 -12.24 6.39
CA THR A 119 47.17 -12.39 5.22
C THR A 119 48.32 -13.34 5.59
N GLY A 120 48.35 -14.52 4.98
CA GLY A 120 49.49 -15.43 5.06
C GLY A 120 50.66 -14.87 4.25
N LYS A 121 51.85 -14.86 4.86
CA LYS A 121 53.12 -14.43 4.27
C LYS A 121 53.73 -15.67 3.59
N ASN A 122 53.85 -15.66 2.27
CA ASN A 122 54.56 -16.73 1.54
C ASN A 122 56.06 -16.63 1.83
N SER A 123 56.69 -17.79 2.05
CA SER A 123 58.12 -18.03 1.85
C SER A 123 58.28 -18.87 0.59
#